data_AF-A0A3D4EFP2-F1
#
_entry.id   AF-A0A3D4EFP2-F1
#
_cell.length_a   1.000
_cell.length_b   1.000
_cell.length_c   1.000
_cell.angle_alpha   90.00
_cell.angle_beta   90.00
_cell.angle_gamma   90.00
#
_symmetry.space_group_name_H-M   'P 1'
#
loop_
_entity.id
_entity.type
_entity.pdbx_description
1 polymer ?
#
loop_
_entity_poly.entity_id
_entity_poly.type
_entity_poly.pdbx_seq_one_letter_code
_entity_poly.pdbx_strand_id
1 'polypeptide(L)'
;MPHYDTKLDTVEPQNGGTYVLNEGDALEKHNFEICADGQCRGFVETKHRKGYKEGLLLNEYNQMRIENIDPLAKNRESIGNVLVVFCAKPKDGHSVIVGWYKNATVYRHRPSYNGRAYNLCAQKEDCVLLPEHKRTFKAPRARMDGFGFGWSNLWYAPGEKCRDYVEKVFDYIDSYAP
;
A
#
# COMPACT_ATOMS: atom_id res chain seq x y z
N MET A 1 -5.57 13.83 1.06
CA MET A 1 -4.59 13.29 2.01
C MET A 1 -3.21 13.47 1.41
N PRO A 2 -2.36 14.33 1.98
CA PRO A 2 -0.97 14.52 1.57
C PRO A 2 -0.03 13.39 2.04
N HIS A 3 -0.56 12.42 2.79
CA HIS A 3 0.18 11.51 3.67
C HIS A 3 0.91 10.36 2.96
N TYR A 4 2.03 10.67 2.30
CA TYR A 4 3.13 9.72 2.04
C TYR A 4 4.50 10.40 2.01
N ASP A 5 4.54 11.74 2.10
CA ASP A 5 5.76 12.51 2.19
C ASP A 5 5.84 13.19 3.56
N THR A 6 6.54 12.55 4.49
CA THR A 6 6.72 13.05 5.85
C THR A 6 7.55 14.34 5.90
N LYS A 7 8.24 14.73 4.81
CA LYS A 7 8.98 16.00 4.73
C LYS A 7 8.08 17.19 4.40
N LEU A 8 6.92 16.95 3.79
CA LEU A 8 5.92 17.99 3.46
C LEU A 8 4.78 18.06 4.48
N ASP A 9 4.75 17.18 5.48
CA ASP A 9 3.74 17.12 6.54
C ASP A 9 4.03 18.18 7.62
N THR A 10 4.02 19.47 7.25
CA THR A 10 4.16 20.62 8.17
C THR A 10 2.82 21.18 8.64
N VAL A 11 1.70 20.50 8.35
CA VAL A 11 0.36 21.00 8.65
C VAL A 11 -0.08 20.48 10.02
N GLU A 12 -0.06 21.34 11.02
CA GLU A 12 -0.71 21.05 12.30
C GLU A 12 -2.21 20.76 12.07
N PRO A 13 -2.76 19.67 12.63
CA PRO A 13 -4.16 19.33 12.46
C PRO A 13 -5.04 20.40 13.15
N GLN A 14 -5.72 21.23 12.36
CA GLN A 14 -6.58 22.33 12.84
C GLN A 14 -7.87 21.90 13.56
N ASN A 15 -8.04 20.65 13.94
CA ASN A 15 -9.15 20.17 14.77
C ASN A 15 -8.68 19.01 15.66
N GLY A 16 -7.71 19.28 16.53
CA GLY A 16 -7.12 18.31 17.47
C GLY A 16 -8.10 17.83 18.54
N GLY A 17 -9.04 16.95 18.15
CA GLY A 17 -9.65 15.97 19.03
C GLY A 17 -8.71 14.77 19.16
N THR A 18 -8.53 14.30 20.40
CA THR A 18 -7.77 13.14 20.88
C THR A 18 -6.99 12.36 19.81
N TYR A 19 -5.68 12.56 19.81
CA TYR A 19 -4.66 11.96 18.97
C TYR A 19 -4.66 10.42 19.06
N VAL A 20 -5.56 9.76 18.34
CA VAL A 20 -5.55 8.33 18.01
C VAL A 20 -6.15 8.16 16.61
N LEU A 21 -5.44 8.63 15.59
CA LEU A 21 -5.69 8.12 14.23
C LEU A 21 -5.10 6.71 14.18
N ASN A 22 -5.95 5.74 13.85
CA ASN A 22 -5.70 4.30 13.89
C ASN A 22 -4.24 3.94 13.61
N GLU A 23 -3.64 3.05 14.41
CA GLU A 23 -2.23 2.65 14.27
C GLU A 23 -1.83 2.34 12.81
N GLY A 24 -2.75 1.78 12.01
CA GLY A 24 -2.55 1.56 10.57
C GLY A 24 -2.31 2.84 9.74
N ASP A 25 -3.09 3.90 9.93
CA ASP A 25 -2.91 5.19 9.23
C ASP A 25 -1.56 5.83 9.59
N ALA A 26 -1.15 5.67 10.86
CA ALA A 26 0.15 6.13 11.33
C ALA A 26 1.32 5.36 10.69
N LEU A 27 1.12 4.12 10.26
CA LEU A 27 2.15 3.31 9.59
C LEU A 27 2.23 3.58 8.09
N GLU A 28 1.09 3.73 7.41
CA GLU A 28 1.02 3.90 5.95
C GLU A 28 1.71 5.20 5.47
N LYS A 29 1.67 6.28 6.27
CA LYS A 29 2.37 7.55 5.94
C LYS A 29 3.88 7.40 5.75
N HIS A 30 4.48 6.34 6.31
CA HIS A 30 5.91 6.04 6.23
C HIS A 30 6.26 5.07 5.10
N ASN A 31 5.33 4.74 4.19
CA ASN A 31 5.58 3.77 3.14
C ASN A 31 6.83 4.15 2.34
N PHE A 32 6.90 5.38 1.84
CA PHE A 32 8.01 5.86 0.99
C PHE A 32 9.18 6.46 1.77
N GLU A 33 9.22 6.30 3.10
CA GLU A 33 10.36 6.73 3.89
C GLU A 33 11.54 5.78 3.71
N ILE A 34 12.70 6.35 3.36
CA ILE A 34 13.95 5.61 3.18
C ILE A 34 14.53 5.30 4.56
N CYS A 35 14.61 4.01 4.88
CA CYS A 35 15.22 3.53 6.11
C CYS A 35 16.76 3.68 6.08
N ALA A 36 17.41 3.52 7.23
CA ALA A 36 18.86 3.67 7.36
C ALA A 36 19.66 2.69 6.48
N ASP A 37 19.07 1.55 6.12
CA ASP A 37 19.66 0.55 5.22
C ASP A 37 19.35 0.78 3.73
N GLY A 38 18.75 1.92 3.38
CA GLY A 38 18.45 2.29 2.00
C GLY A 38 17.17 1.68 1.42
N GLN A 39 16.37 0.98 2.23
CA GLN A 39 15.11 0.40 1.80
C GLN A 39 13.90 1.26 2.18
N CYS A 40 12.87 1.27 1.34
CA CYS A 40 11.53 1.68 1.76
C CYS A 40 10.78 0.46 2.30
N ARG A 41 10.01 0.67 3.37
CA ARG A 41 9.20 -0.39 4.02
C ARG A 41 7.75 0.03 4.04
N GLY A 42 6.96 -0.63 3.19
CA GLY A 42 5.55 -0.40 3.02
C GLY A 42 4.70 -1.22 3.99
N PHE A 43 3.59 -0.63 4.38
CA PHE A 43 2.56 -1.22 5.18
C PHE A 43 1.21 -1.01 4.49
N VAL A 44 0.34 -1.99 4.68
CA VAL A 44 -1.08 -1.92 4.33
C VAL A 44 -1.85 -2.79 5.30
N GLU A 45 -2.91 -2.25 5.89
CA GLU A 45 -3.70 -3.00 6.85
C GLU A 45 -4.43 -4.17 6.17
N THR A 46 -4.25 -5.38 6.69
CA THR A 46 -5.05 -6.55 6.34
C THR A 46 -6.23 -6.67 7.31
N LYS A 47 -7.38 -7.17 6.85
CA LYS A 47 -8.56 -7.35 7.72
C LYS A 47 -8.21 -8.13 9.00
N HIS A 48 -8.81 -7.79 10.14
CA HIS A 48 -8.67 -8.58 11.38
C HIS A 48 -9.65 -9.76 11.42
N ARG A 49 -9.28 -10.87 12.06
CA ARG A 49 -10.16 -12.05 12.22
C ARG A 49 -11.15 -11.95 13.38
N LYS A 50 -10.85 -11.18 14.43
CA LYS A 50 -11.66 -11.10 15.68
C LYS A 50 -12.17 -9.70 16.05
N GLY A 51 -12.09 -8.75 15.11
CA GLY A 51 -12.45 -7.35 15.37
C GLY A 51 -11.44 -6.63 16.26
N TYR A 52 -11.48 -5.30 16.26
CA TYR A 52 -10.75 -4.46 17.20
C TYR A 52 -11.58 -4.40 18.50
N LYS A 53 -11.12 -5.04 19.58
CA LYS A 53 -11.65 -4.77 20.92
C LYS A 53 -10.73 -3.77 21.59
N GLU A 54 -11.27 -2.58 21.83
CA GLU A 54 -10.63 -1.49 22.57
C GLU A 54 -9.93 -2.04 23.83
N GLY A 55 -8.61 -1.84 23.92
CA GLY A 55 -7.82 -2.21 25.10
C GLY A 55 -7.35 -3.67 25.20
N LEU A 56 -7.65 -4.55 24.24
CA LEU A 56 -7.11 -5.92 24.21
C LEU A 56 -6.44 -6.19 22.85
N LEU A 57 -5.10 -6.17 22.83
CA LEU A 57 -4.26 -6.60 21.70
C LEU A 57 -4.41 -8.12 21.46
N LEU A 58 -5.58 -8.57 21.03
CA LEU A 58 -5.79 -9.89 20.45
C LEU A 58 -5.58 -9.80 18.92
N ASN A 59 -4.46 -9.19 18.51
CA ASN A 59 -4.15 -8.80 17.13
C ASN A 59 -3.82 -10.00 16.23
N GLU A 60 -4.78 -10.90 16.03
CA GLU A 60 -4.74 -11.86 14.92
C GLU A 60 -5.14 -11.13 13.63
N TYR A 61 -4.20 -10.38 13.05
CA TYR A 61 -4.33 -9.82 11.71
C TYR A 61 -4.36 -10.95 10.67
N ASN A 62 -5.10 -10.76 9.56
CA ASN A 62 -5.03 -11.72 8.47
C ASN A 62 -3.62 -11.70 7.85
N GLN A 63 -3.06 -12.87 7.61
CA GLN A 63 -1.87 -13.00 6.76
C GLN A 63 -2.15 -12.39 5.38
N MET A 64 -1.12 -11.80 4.77
CA MET A 64 -1.17 -11.46 3.36
C MET A 64 -1.25 -12.75 2.54
N ARG A 65 -2.18 -12.80 1.59
CA ARG A 65 -2.45 -13.98 0.76
C ARG A 65 -1.56 -13.93 -0.48
N ILE A 66 -0.25 -14.06 -0.29
CA ILE A 66 0.74 -13.91 -1.37
C ILE A 66 0.57 -14.94 -2.49
N GLU A 67 -0.16 -16.03 -2.23
CA GLU A 67 -0.57 -16.98 -3.28
C GLU A 67 -1.56 -16.41 -4.31
N ASN A 68 -2.19 -15.27 -4.00
CA ASN A 68 -3.00 -14.54 -4.97
C ASN A 68 -2.14 -13.69 -5.93
N ILE A 69 -0.85 -13.51 -5.63
CA ILE A 69 0.14 -12.92 -6.56
C ILE A 69 0.67 -14.02 -7.48
N ASP A 70 1.15 -15.12 -6.89
CA ASP A 70 1.63 -16.30 -7.59
C ASP A 70 1.19 -17.57 -6.84
N PRO A 71 0.43 -18.48 -7.46
CA PRO A 71 0.00 -19.74 -6.84
C PRO A 71 1.14 -20.57 -6.24
N LEU A 72 2.36 -20.47 -6.77
CA LEU A 72 3.55 -21.17 -6.26
C LEU A 72 4.02 -20.65 -4.89
N ALA A 73 3.53 -19.49 -4.45
CA ALA A 73 3.86 -18.90 -3.15
C ALA A 73 2.98 -19.43 -1.98
N LYS A 74 2.10 -20.40 -2.22
CA LYS A 74 1.14 -20.95 -1.23
C LYS A 74 1.78 -21.35 0.10
N ASN A 75 2.97 -21.94 0.07
CA ASN A 75 3.70 -22.41 1.27
C ASN A 75 4.96 -21.57 1.55
N ARG A 76 5.06 -20.36 0.98
CA ARG A 76 6.19 -19.46 1.20
C ARG A 76 5.83 -18.37 2.20
N GLU A 77 6.85 -17.84 2.87
CA GLU A 77 6.73 -16.70 3.79
C GLU A 77 6.81 -15.35 3.08
N SER A 78 7.39 -15.32 1.89
CA SER A 78 7.49 -14.12 1.07
C SER A 78 7.60 -14.46 -0.42
N ILE A 79 7.39 -13.45 -1.25
CA ILE A 79 7.62 -13.46 -2.69
C ILE A 79 8.33 -12.17 -3.11
N GLY A 80 9.38 -12.31 -3.91
CA GLY A 80 10.13 -11.18 -4.47
C GLY A 80 9.70 -10.86 -5.91
N ASN A 81 10.29 -9.82 -6.49
CA ASN A 81 10.01 -9.37 -7.86
C ASN A 81 8.53 -9.05 -8.11
N VAL A 82 7.89 -8.37 -7.15
CA VAL A 82 6.48 -7.96 -7.24
C VAL A 82 6.41 -6.46 -7.53
N LEU A 83 5.59 -6.07 -8.50
CA LEU A 83 5.16 -4.69 -8.65
C LEU A 83 4.04 -4.39 -7.64
N VAL A 84 4.30 -3.49 -6.69
CA VAL A 84 3.31 -3.03 -5.72
C VAL A 84 2.92 -1.60 -6.05
N VAL A 85 1.63 -1.36 -6.27
CA VAL A 85 1.10 -0.03 -6.61
C VAL A 85 0.26 0.50 -5.46
N PHE A 86 0.66 1.65 -4.93
CA PHE A 86 -0.05 2.34 -3.85
C PHE A 86 -1.13 3.23 -4.44
N CYS A 87 -2.33 3.13 -3.88
CA CYS A 87 -3.47 3.93 -4.27
C CYS A 87 -4.06 4.62 -3.04
N ALA A 88 -4.40 5.90 -3.16
CA ALA A 88 -5.03 6.64 -2.07
C ALA A 88 -6.10 7.57 -2.58
N LYS A 89 -7.05 7.91 -1.70
CA LYS A 89 -8.13 8.83 -2.02
C LYS A 89 -7.71 10.27 -1.65
N PRO A 90 -7.74 11.22 -2.60
CA PRO A 90 -7.67 12.64 -2.25
C PRO A 90 -8.88 13.06 -1.41
N LYS A 91 -8.85 14.27 -0.84
CA LYS A 91 -9.95 14.79 0.00
C LYS A 91 -11.28 14.75 -0.77
N ASP A 92 -11.22 15.15 -2.02
CA ASP A 92 -12.34 15.14 -2.96
C ASP A 92 -11.94 14.32 -4.20
N GLY A 93 -12.81 13.40 -4.64
CA GLY A 93 -12.62 12.63 -5.87
C GLY A 93 -12.39 11.12 -5.67
N HIS A 94 -11.81 10.50 -6.69
CA HIS A 94 -11.60 9.05 -6.78
C HIS A 94 -10.22 8.66 -6.25
N SER A 95 -10.08 7.43 -5.76
CA SER A 95 -8.76 6.87 -5.47
C SER A 95 -7.89 6.90 -6.72
N VAL A 96 -6.64 7.31 -6.57
CA VAL A 96 -5.64 7.40 -7.64
C VAL A 96 -4.36 6.69 -7.24
N ILE A 97 -3.55 6.29 -8.21
CA ILE A 97 -2.20 5.81 -7.98
C ILE A 97 -1.38 6.98 -7.40
N VAL A 98 -0.72 6.74 -6.27
CA VAL A 98 0.14 7.72 -5.61
C VAL A 98 1.63 7.40 -5.72
N GLY A 99 1.96 6.15 -6.01
CA GLY A 99 3.33 5.69 -6.12
C GLY A 99 3.39 4.17 -6.24
N TRP A 100 4.59 3.63 -6.37
CA TRP A 100 4.81 2.20 -6.54
C TRP A 100 6.20 1.79 -6.08
N TYR A 101 6.34 0.49 -5.79
CA TYR A 101 7.62 -0.19 -5.68
C TYR A 101 7.76 -1.18 -6.82
N LYS A 102 8.84 -1.03 -7.59
CA LYS A 102 9.32 -2.09 -8.48
C LYS A 102 10.08 -3.11 -7.63
N ASN A 103 10.24 -4.35 -8.14
CA ASN A 103 11.07 -5.39 -7.53
C ASN A 103 10.81 -5.66 -6.03
N ALA A 104 9.60 -5.42 -5.52
CA ALA A 104 9.33 -5.51 -4.10
C ALA A 104 9.35 -6.95 -3.60
N THR A 105 9.73 -7.11 -2.34
CA THR A 105 9.49 -8.33 -1.56
C THR A 105 8.24 -8.12 -0.72
N VAL A 106 7.29 -9.05 -0.83
CA VAL A 106 6.01 -9.02 -0.14
C VAL A 106 5.94 -10.20 0.82
N TYR A 107 5.58 -9.93 2.08
CA TYR A 107 5.61 -10.90 3.17
C TYR A 107 4.21 -11.36 3.56
N ARG A 108 4.07 -12.67 3.83
CA ARG A 108 2.85 -13.28 4.36
C ARG A 108 2.51 -12.76 5.77
N HIS A 109 3.54 -12.67 6.61
CA HIS A 109 3.49 -12.16 7.97
C HIS A 109 4.16 -10.79 8.07
N ARG A 110 3.78 -9.98 9.05
CA ARG A 110 4.33 -8.62 9.23
C ARG A 110 5.63 -8.69 10.04
N PRO A 111 6.82 -8.52 9.45
CA PRO A 111 8.02 -8.34 10.25
C PRO A 111 8.01 -6.94 10.87
N SER A 112 8.96 -6.68 11.76
CA SER A 112 9.16 -5.37 12.38
C SER A 112 10.55 -4.85 12.07
N TYR A 113 10.66 -3.54 11.83
CA TYR A 113 11.93 -2.83 11.69
C TYR A 113 11.86 -1.57 12.55
N ASN A 114 12.76 -1.45 13.53
CA ASN A 114 12.75 -0.36 14.52
C ASN A 114 11.39 -0.14 15.19
N GLY A 115 10.70 -1.23 15.55
CA GLY A 115 9.38 -1.19 16.17
C GLY A 115 8.22 -0.92 15.20
N ARG A 116 8.50 -0.65 13.92
CA ARG A 116 7.49 -0.42 12.88
C ARG A 116 7.19 -1.70 12.12
N ALA A 117 5.92 -2.13 12.13
CA ALA A 117 5.47 -3.23 11.30
C ALA A 117 5.47 -2.84 9.81
N TYR A 118 5.80 -3.79 8.95
CA TYR A 118 5.69 -3.67 7.49
C TYR A 118 5.24 -4.99 6.90
N ASN A 119 4.79 -5.00 5.65
CA ASN A 119 4.45 -6.24 4.95
C ASN A 119 4.97 -6.29 3.51
N LEU A 120 5.69 -5.24 3.10
CA LEU A 120 6.45 -5.24 1.86
C LEU A 120 7.65 -4.28 1.96
N CYS A 121 8.70 -4.54 1.19
CA CYS A 121 9.85 -3.64 1.09
C CYS A 121 10.47 -3.67 -0.31
N ALA A 122 11.22 -2.62 -0.63
CA ALA A 122 12.02 -2.54 -1.85
C ALA A 122 13.21 -1.60 -1.62
N GLN A 123 14.21 -1.66 -2.50
CA GLN A 123 15.32 -0.69 -2.50
C GLN A 123 14.79 0.70 -2.86
N LYS A 124 15.38 1.76 -2.31
CA LYS A 124 14.92 3.13 -2.59
C LYS A 124 14.90 3.48 -4.08
N GLU A 125 15.81 2.90 -4.87
CA GLU A 125 15.89 3.10 -6.32
C GLU A 125 14.67 2.52 -7.06
N ASP A 126 14.02 1.52 -6.48
CA ASP A 126 12.81 0.91 -7.01
C ASP A 126 11.53 1.60 -6.51
N CYS A 127 11.63 2.59 -5.62
CA CYS A 127 10.50 3.22 -4.97
C CYS A 127 10.22 4.61 -5.53
N VAL A 128 9.00 4.83 -6.03
CA VAL A 128 8.57 6.12 -6.56
C VAL A 128 7.34 6.61 -5.84
N LEU A 129 7.44 7.75 -5.18
CA LEU A 129 6.29 8.55 -4.74
C LEU A 129 6.02 9.64 -5.78
N LEU A 130 4.82 9.66 -6.35
CA LEU A 130 4.44 10.69 -7.31
C LEU A 130 4.23 12.04 -6.61
N PRO A 131 4.70 13.14 -7.22
CA PRO A 131 4.24 14.49 -6.87
C PRO A 131 2.72 14.59 -6.98
N GLU A 132 2.07 15.34 -6.09
CA GLU A 132 0.59 15.37 -6.01
C GLU A 132 -0.08 15.72 -7.34
N HIS A 133 0.45 16.71 -8.06
CA HIS A 133 -0.09 17.17 -9.34
C HIS A 133 0.00 16.10 -10.45
N LYS A 134 0.81 15.05 -10.29
CA LYS A 134 0.90 13.92 -11.22
C LYS A 134 -0.02 12.75 -10.83
N ARG A 135 -0.68 12.76 -9.67
CA ARG A 135 -1.54 11.68 -9.17
C ARG A 135 -2.91 11.70 -9.85
N THR A 136 -2.96 11.37 -11.13
CA THR A 136 -4.16 11.48 -11.98
C THR A 136 -4.73 10.13 -12.41
N PHE A 137 -3.92 9.07 -12.34
CA PHE A 137 -4.31 7.73 -12.78
C PHE A 137 -5.29 7.09 -11.77
N LYS A 138 -6.54 6.86 -12.18
CA LYS A 138 -7.59 6.36 -11.28
C LYS A 138 -7.41 4.89 -10.94
N ALA A 139 -7.56 4.57 -9.65
CA ALA A 139 -7.63 3.20 -9.16
C ALA A 139 -9.06 2.64 -9.32
N PRO A 140 -9.21 1.40 -9.83
CA PRO A 140 -10.51 0.81 -10.16
C PRO A 140 -11.22 0.35 -8.89
N ARG A 141 -12.55 0.37 -8.92
CA ARG A 141 -13.43 -0.04 -7.82
C ARG A 141 -14.37 -1.14 -8.31
N ALA A 142 -14.41 -2.26 -7.59
CA ALA A 142 -15.18 -3.43 -7.98
C ALA A 142 -16.66 -3.13 -8.28
N ARG A 143 -17.28 -2.22 -7.51
CA ARG A 143 -18.68 -1.84 -7.68
C ARG A 143 -18.96 -0.98 -8.92
N MET A 144 -17.97 -0.22 -9.40
CA MET A 144 -18.14 0.68 -10.54
C MET A 144 -17.59 0.07 -11.83
N ASP A 145 -16.41 -0.54 -11.76
CA ASP A 145 -15.65 -1.00 -12.92
C ASP A 145 -15.78 -2.52 -13.15
N GLY A 146 -16.42 -3.26 -12.23
CA GLY A 146 -16.54 -4.72 -12.29
C GLY A 146 -15.27 -5.49 -11.88
N PHE A 147 -14.18 -4.77 -11.57
CA PHE A 147 -12.92 -5.25 -11.00
C PHE A 147 -12.30 -4.16 -10.13
N GLY A 148 -11.20 -4.44 -9.43
CA GLY A 148 -10.52 -3.45 -8.60
C GLY A 148 -10.77 -3.59 -7.10
N PHE A 149 -10.54 -2.51 -6.36
CA PHE A 149 -10.69 -2.47 -4.91
C PHE A 149 -12.17 -2.64 -4.50
N GLY A 150 -12.41 -3.61 -3.63
CA GLY A 150 -13.69 -3.85 -2.97
C GLY A 150 -13.71 -3.29 -1.54
N TRP A 151 -14.01 -4.18 -0.58
CA TRP A 151 -13.99 -3.89 0.87
C TRP A 151 -12.61 -4.05 1.53
N SER A 152 -11.58 -4.34 0.74
CA SER A 152 -10.22 -4.62 1.20
C SER A 152 -9.30 -3.51 0.72
N ASN A 153 -8.33 -3.11 1.55
CA ASN A 153 -7.25 -2.20 1.16
C ASN A 153 -6.24 -2.85 0.20
N LEU A 154 -6.36 -4.17 0.00
CA LEU A 154 -5.59 -4.96 -0.95
C LEU A 154 -6.44 -5.38 -2.14
N TRP A 155 -5.86 -5.26 -3.34
CA TRP A 155 -6.34 -5.85 -4.57
C TRP A 155 -5.17 -6.48 -5.34
N TYR A 156 -5.28 -7.77 -5.67
CA TYR A 156 -4.21 -8.55 -6.32
C TYR A 156 -4.29 -8.55 -7.85
N ALA A 157 -5.25 -7.82 -8.44
CA ALA A 157 -5.49 -7.75 -9.89
C ALA A 157 -5.52 -9.11 -10.65
N PRO A 158 -6.35 -10.08 -10.24
CA PRO A 158 -6.39 -11.38 -10.91
C PRO A 158 -7.23 -11.37 -12.20
N GLY A 159 -6.69 -11.99 -13.25
CA GLY A 159 -7.47 -12.49 -14.40
C GLY A 159 -7.71 -11.51 -15.55
N GLU A 160 -8.37 -12.01 -16.60
CA GLU A 160 -8.48 -11.32 -17.90
C GLU A 160 -9.28 -10.01 -17.84
N LYS A 161 -10.28 -9.93 -16.94
CA LYS A 161 -11.16 -8.75 -16.83
C LYS A 161 -10.43 -7.46 -16.51
N CYS A 162 -9.25 -7.53 -15.88
CA CYS A 162 -8.45 -6.37 -15.55
C CYS A 162 -7.16 -6.24 -16.37
N ARG A 163 -6.96 -7.09 -17.38
CA ARG A 163 -5.72 -7.12 -18.19
C ARG A 163 -5.43 -5.76 -18.81
N ASP A 164 -6.38 -5.18 -19.53
CA ASP A 164 -6.23 -3.86 -20.17
C ASP A 164 -5.92 -2.75 -19.17
N TYR A 165 -6.47 -2.83 -17.95
CA TYR A 165 -6.16 -1.86 -16.90
C TYR A 165 -4.73 -2.05 -16.40
N VAL A 166 -4.33 -3.30 -16.15
CA VAL A 166 -2.97 -3.64 -15.68
C VAL A 166 -1.91 -3.24 -16.71
N GLU A 167 -2.14 -3.48 -18.00
CA GLU A 167 -1.26 -3.04 -19.09
C GLU A 167 -1.08 -1.52 -19.09
N LYS A 168 -2.18 -0.76 -18.97
CA LYS A 168 -2.10 0.72 -18.85
C LYS A 168 -1.33 1.18 -17.61
N VAL A 169 -1.39 0.42 -16.51
CA VAL A 169 -0.60 0.71 -15.31
C VAL A 169 0.89 0.45 -15.57
N PHE A 170 1.24 -0.63 -16.27
CA PHE A 170 2.64 -0.86 -16.70
C PHE A 170 3.14 0.28 -17.57
N ASP A 171 2.40 0.65 -18.62
CA ASP A 171 2.76 1.76 -19.51
C ASP A 171 2.91 3.08 -18.75
N TYR A 172 2.01 3.36 -17.80
CA TYR A 172 2.07 4.55 -16.96
C TYR A 172 3.32 4.59 -16.08
N ILE A 173 3.69 3.45 -15.52
CA ILE A 173 4.86 3.33 -14.64
C ILE A 173 6.17 3.37 -15.44
N ASP A 174 6.20 2.79 -16.64
CA ASP A 174 7.40 2.73 -17.47
C ASP A 174 7.65 4.02 -18.25
N SER A 175 6.60 4.78 -18.57
CA SER A 175 6.72 6.13 -19.11
C SER A 175 7.15 7.18 -18.08
N TYR A 176 7.12 6.84 -16.79
CA TYR A 176 7.58 7.73 -15.74
C TYR A 176 9.10 7.70 -15.62
N ALA A 177 9.76 8.75 -16.14
CA ALA A 177 11.15 9.04 -15.83
C ALA A 177 11.22 9.74 -14.44
N PRO A 178 11.96 9.20 -13.46
CA PRO A 178 12.17 9.81 -12.15
C PRO A 178 12.78 11.22 -12.20
#